data_AF-A0A3B9V1I7-F1
#
_entry.id   AF-A0A3B9V1I7-F1
#
_cell.length_a   1.000
_cell.length_b   1.000
_cell.length_c   1.000
_cell.angle_alpha   90.00
_cell.angle_beta   90.00
_cell.angle_gamma   90.00
#
_symmetry.space_group_name_H-M   'P 1'
#
loop_
_entity.id
_entity.type
_entity.pdbx_description
1 polymer ?
#
loop_
_entity_poly.entity_id
_entity_poly.type
_entity_poly.pdbx_seq_one_letter_code
_entity_poly.pdbx_strand_id
1 'polypeptide(L)'
;MSKNGVGVSSLRKEDDRYLRGRGEFVGDIQLPGLRHVAFLRSPIAHGRLGSIVIPDSVRKQVFLATDLKQVAPIRARSALPGFKASDQPVLATTKVRHVGELIAMCVADTRAQA
;
A
#
# COMPACT_ATOMS: atom_id res chain seq x y z
N MET A 1 49.50 1.68 2.31
CA MET A 1 48.20 2.29 2.69
C MET A 1 47.12 1.21 2.64
N SER A 2 46.21 1.19 3.62
CA SER A 2 45.08 0.24 3.64
C SER A 2 44.23 0.42 2.37
N LYS A 3 43.91 -0.69 1.69
CA LYS A 3 43.07 -0.69 0.48
C LYS A 3 41.57 -0.54 0.79
N ASN A 4 41.21 -0.46 2.06
CA ASN A 4 39.84 -0.31 2.54
C ASN A 4 39.78 0.77 3.64
N GLY A 5 38.70 1.56 3.67
CA GLY A 5 38.45 2.52 4.74
C GLY A 5 37.89 3.85 4.24
N VAL A 6 37.71 4.78 5.19
CA VAL A 6 37.26 6.15 4.90
C VAL A 6 38.26 6.83 3.96
N GLY A 7 37.75 7.47 2.89
CA GLY A 7 38.55 8.17 1.89
C GLY A 7 39.00 7.32 0.69
N VAL A 8 38.73 6.01 0.67
CA VAL A 8 39.02 5.14 -0.47
C VAL A 8 37.83 5.10 -1.44
N SER A 9 38.09 5.20 -2.74
CA SER A 9 37.10 4.97 -3.81
C SER A 9 36.90 3.47 -4.07
N SER A 10 36.36 2.74 -3.10
CA SER A 10 36.10 1.30 -3.24
C SER A 10 34.89 1.03 -4.13
N LEU A 11 34.94 -0.05 -4.92
CA LEU A 11 33.76 -0.54 -5.63
C LEU A 11 32.69 -1.02 -4.65
N ARG A 12 31.41 -0.89 -5.04
CA ARG A 12 30.27 -1.30 -4.22
C ARG A 12 30.18 -2.81 -4.16
N LYS A 13 29.87 -3.35 -2.98
CA LYS A 13 29.75 -4.80 -2.77
C LYS A 13 28.47 -5.36 -3.39
N GLU A 14 27.43 -4.55 -3.38
CA GLU A 14 26.07 -4.89 -3.79
C GLU A 14 25.93 -5.04 -5.30
N ASP A 15 26.87 -4.48 -6.08
CA ASP A 15 26.88 -4.57 -7.54
C ASP A 15 26.89 -6.01 -8.03
N ASP A 16 27.51 -6.91 -7.27
CA ASP A 16 27.55 -8.32 -7.62
C ASP A 16 26.16 -8.93 -7.80
N ARG A 17 25.25 -8.66 -6.86
CA ARG A 17 23.88 -9.21 -6.90
C ARG A 17 22.98 -8.40 -7.82
N TYR A 18 23.11 -7.08 -7.84
CA TYR A 18 22.22 -6.24 -8.65
C TYR A 18 22.49 -6.35 -10.14
N LEU A 19 23.77 -6.33 -10.56
CA LEU A 19 24.12 -6.41 -12.00
C LEU A 19 23.86 -7.78 -12.60
N ARG A 20 23.59 -8.80 -11.77
CA ARG A 20 23.29 -10.17 -12.21
C ARG A 20 21.83 -10.56 -12.03
N GLY A 21 20.94 -9.62 -11.70
CA GLY A 21 19.53 -9.92 -11.45
C GLY A 21 19.30 -10.83 -10.24
N ARG A 22 20.26 -10.88 -9.30
CA ARG A 22 20.17 -11.60 -8.02
C ARG A 22 19.82 -10.67 -6.86
N GLY A 23 19.39 -9.45 -7.16
CA GLY A 23 18.72 -8.61 -6.19
C GLY A 23 17.37 -9.22 -5.86
N GLU A 24 16.97 -9.18 -4.59
CA GLU A 24 15.64 -9.56 -4.15
C GLU A 24 14.94 -8.30 -3.65
N PHE A 25 13.84 -7.96 -4.30
CA PHE A 25 12.95 -6.87 -3.93
C PHE A 25 11.61 -7.46 -3.46
N VAL A 26 10.76 -6.63 -2.84
CA VAL A 26 9.46 -7.07 -2.32
C VAL A 26 8.60 -7.78 -3.38
N GLY A 27 8.69 -7.35 -4.64
CA GLY A 27 7.96 -7.97 -5.75
C GLY A 27 8.48 -9.34 -6.20
N ASP A 28 9.69 -9.72 -5.78
CA ASP A 28 10.30 -11.02 -6.13
C ASP A 28 9.98 -12.09 -5.09
N ILE A 29 9.49 -11.70 -3.92
CA ILE A 29 9.18 -12.60 -2.81
C ILE A 29 8.00 -13.50 -3.18
N GLN A 30 8.20 -14.80 -3.03
CA GLN A 30 7.17 -15.83 -3.19
C GLN A 30 7.02 -16.62 -1.90
N LEU A 31 5.78 -16.75 -1.41
CA LEU A 31 5.46 -17.49 -0.19
C LEU A 31 4.34 -18.51 -0.47
N PRO A 32 4.34 -19.67 0.21
CA PRO A 32 3.21 -20.58 0.15
C PRO A 32 1.90 -19.88 0.51
N GLY A 33 0.90 -19.95 -0.37
CA GLY A 33 -0.40 -19.29 -0.17
C GLY A 33 -0.38 -17.77 -0.34
N LEU A 34 0.63 -17.21 -1.02
CA LEU A 34 0.65 -15.78 -1.37
C LEU A 34 -0.64 -15.38 -2.10
N ARG A 35 -1.24 -14.28 -1.65
CA ARG A 35 -2.43 -13.68 -2.26
C ARG A 35 -2.08 -12.27 -2.71
N HIS A 36 -2.77 -11.81 -3.75
CA HIS A 36 -2.61 -10.47 -4.29
C HIS A 36 -3.77 -9.59 -3.85
N VAL A 37 -3.47 -8.31 -3.59
CA VAL A 37 -4.46 -7.29 -3.30
C VAL A 37 -4.48 -6.23 -4.40
N ALA A 38 -5.68 -5.90 -4.88
CA ALA A 38 -5.94 -4.75 -5.73
C ALA A 38 -6.88 -3.78 -5.01
N PHE A 39 -6.79 -2.50 -5.36
CA PHE A 39 -7.60 -1.45 -4.73
C PHE A 39 -8.42 -0.69 -5.76
N LEU A 40 -9.72 -0.56 -5.47
CA LEU A 40 -10.57 0.41 -6.15
C LEU A 40 -10.28 1.80 -5.59
N ARG A 41 -9.99 2.75 -6.47
CA ARG A 41 -9.58 4.12 -6.11
C ARG A 41 -10.59 5.15 -6.56
N SER A 42 -10.67 6.25 -5.82
CA SER A 42 -11.50 7.40 -6.17
C SER A 42 -11.05 8.04 -7.49
N PRO A 43 -11.96 8.22 -8.46
CA PRO A 43 -11.68 8.98 -9.68
C PRO A 43 -11.83 10.50 -9.48
N ILE A 44 -12.36 10.95 -8.34
CA ILE A 44 -12.66 12.37 -8.08
C ILE A 44 -11.93 12.87 -6.83
N ALA A 45 -11.74 14.19 -6.77
CA ALA A 45 -11.00 14.83 -5.68
C ALA A 45 -11.79 14.87 -4.36
N HIS A 46 -13.12 15.05 -4.38
CA HIS A 46 -13.91 15.08 -3.16
C HIS A 46 -15.38 14.77 -3.47
N GLY A 47 -16.02 13.93 -2.67
CA GLY A 47 -17.40 13.52 -2.89
C GLY A 47 -17.89 12.54 -1.83
N ARG A 48 -19.21 12.44 -1.64
CA ARG A 48 -19.80 11.45 -0.74
C ARG A 48 -19.94 10.11 -1.47
N LEU A 49 -19.68 9.01 -0.77
CA LEU A 49 -19.94 7.67 -1.27
C LEU A 49 -21.44 7.39 -1.11
N GLY A 50 -22.16 7.29 -2.23
CA GLY A 50 -23.60 7.02 -2.24
C GLY A 50 -23.92 5.55 -2.00
N SER A 51 -23.43 4.69 -2.89
CA SER A 51 -23.54 3.23 -2.77
C SER A 51 -22.30 2.55 -3.37
N ILE A 52 -22.01 1.35 -2.89
CA ILE A 52 -20.98 0.47 -3.46
C ILE A 52 -21.66 -0.85 -3.78
N VAL A 53 -21.61 -1.26 -5.06
CA VAL A 53 -22.18 -2.52 -5.52
C VAL A 53 -21.04 -3.52 -5.68
N ILE A 54 -21.18 -4.68 -5.04
CA ILE A 54 -20.21 -5.76 -5.09
C ILE A 54 -20.92 -6.97 -5.68
N PRO A 55 -20.46 -7.54 -6.81
CA PRO A 55 -21.08 -8.74 -7.36
C PRO A 55 -20.99 -9.92 -6.39
N ASP A 56 -22.08 -10.68 -6.27
CA ASP A 56 -22.16 -11.81 -5.33
C ASP A 56 -21.06 -12.86 -5.56
N SER A 57 -20.68 -13.08 -6.82
CA SER A 57 -19.61 -14.02 -7.21
C SER A 57 -18.24 -13.70 -6.59
N VAL A 58 -17.98 -12.42 -6.26
CA VAL A 58 -16.69 -11.96 -5.72
C VAL A 58 -16.81 -11.38 -4.31
N ARG A 59 -17.99 -11.39 -3.70
CA ARG A 59 -18.22 -10.70 -2.40
C ARG A 59 -17.27 -11.15 -1.30
N LYS A 60 -16.88 -12.44 -1.26
CA LYS A 60 -15.94 -12.99 -0.28
C LYS A 60 -14.49 -12.49 -0.45
N GLN A 61 -14.17 -11.91 -1.60
CA GLN A 61 -12.84 -11.41 -1.96
C GLN A 61 -12.74 -9.89 -1.78
N VAL A 62 -13.86 -9.18 -1.75
CA VAL A 62 -13.91 -7.71 -1.70
C VAL A 62 -14.25 -7.21 -0.31
N PHE A 63 -13.43 -6.30 0.21
CA PHE A 63 -13.56 -5.70 1.53
C PHE A 63 -13.74 -4.18 1.42
N LEU A 64 -14.66 -3.66 2.24
CA LEU A 64 -14.90 -2.24 2.45
C LEU A 64 -14.35 -1.80 3.80
N ALA A 65 -14.31 -0.49 4.06
CA ALA A 65 -13.93 0.05 5.36
C ALA A 65 -14.74 -0.56 6.53
N THR A 66 -16.01 -0.90 6.29
CA THR A 66 -16.89 -1.54 7.28
C THR A 66 -16.51 -2.96 7.63
N ASP A 67 -15.73 -3.64 6.79
CA ASP A 67 -15.23 -5.00 7.02
C ASP A 67 -13.93 -4.97 7.86
N LEU A 68 -13.28 -3.81 7.98
CA LEU A 68 -11.97 -3.60 8.62
C LEU A 68 -12.07 -2.85 9.97
N LYS A 69 -13.11 -3.11 10.77
CA LYS A 69 -13.41 -2.34 12.00
C LYS A 69 -12.30 -2.34 13.06
N GLN A 70 -11.40 -3.32 13.01
CA GLN A 70 -10.27 -3.45 13.94
C GLN A 70 -9.03 -2.69 13.48
N VAL A 71 -9.04 -2.13 12.27
CA VAL A 71 -7.89 -1.41 11.71
C VAL A 71 -8.03 0.08 12.00
N ALA A 72 -7.15 0.61 12.84
CA ALA A 72 -7.11 2.03 13.16
C ALA A 72 -6.64 2.87 11.95
N PRO A 73 -7.11 4.12 11.81
CA PRO A 73 -6.57 5.03 10.82
C PRO A 73 -5.11 5.40 11.14
N ILE A 74 -4.36 5.79 10.11
CA ILE A 74 -3.05 6.43 10.31
C ILE A 74 -3.32 7.86 10.79
N ARG A 75 -2.91 8.15 12.02
CA ARG A 75 -3.07 9.48 12.63
C ARG A 75 -1.79 10.29 12.46
N ALA A 76 -1.86 11.38 11.69
CA ALA A 76 -0.79 12.36 11.66
C ALA A 76 -0.84 13.22 12.93
N ARG A 77 0.26 13.26 13.69
CA ARG A 77 0.45 14.10 14.89
C ARG A 77 1.81 14.79 14.82
N SER A 78 1.88 16.00 15.39
CA SER A 78 3.12 16.76 15.52
C SER A 78 3.06 17.61 16.79
N ALA A 79 4.22 17.88 17.38
CA ALA A 79 4.37 18.75 18.55
C ALA A 79 4.43 20.25 18.16
N LEU A 80 4.45 20.57 16.86
CA LEU A 80 4.52 21.96 16.40
C LEU A 80 3.28 22.77 16.84
N PRO A 81 3.46 24.00 17.36
CA PRO A 81 2.35 24.88 17.70
C PRO A 81 1.41 25.08 16.51
N GLY A 82 0.10 24.93 16.75
CA GLY A 82 -0.95 25.11 15.73
C GLY A 82 -1.16 23.92 14.78
N PHE A 83 -0.44 22.81 14.93
CA PHE A 83 -0.64 21.63 14.10
C PHE A 83 -2.03 21.00 14.31
N LYS A 84 -2.74 20.75 13.22
CA LYS A 84 -4.04 20.06 13.23
C LYS A 84 -3.85 18.58 12.94
N ALA A 85 -4.03 17.76 13.96
CA ALA A 85 -4.01 16.32 13.80
C ALA A 85 -5.11 15.84 12.85
N SER A 86 -4.79 14.87 12.01
CA SER A 86 -5.71 14.32 11.01
C SER A 86 -5.61 12.80 10.96
N ASP A 87 -6.73 12.17 10.60
CA ASP A 87 -6.83 10.73 10.40
C ASP A 87 -6.91 10.42 8.91
N GLN A 88 -6.04 9.53 8.44
CA GLN A 88 -6.12 8.89 7.15
C GLN A 88 -6.71 7.49 7.34
N PRO A 89 -7.99 7.27 6.97
CA PRO A 89 -8.60 5.94 7.06
C PRO A 89 -7.95 4.99 6.04
N VAL A 90 -7.91 3.70 6.36
CA VAL A 90 -7.29 2.68 5.48
C VAL A 90 -8.09 2.45 4.20
N LEU A 91 -9.40 2.65 4.25
CA LEU A 91 -10.32 2.73 3.11
C LEU A 91 -11.32 3.86 3.41
N ALA A 92 -11.80 4.55 2.38
CA ALA A 92 -12.80 5.60 2.49
C ALA A 92 -14.10 5.04 3.10
N THR A 93 -14.68 5.80 4.03
CA THR A 93 -15.90 5.40 4.74
C THR A 93 -17.14 6.03 4.10
N THR A 94 -17.40 7.30 4.37
CA THR A 94 -18.59 8.02 3.90
C THR A 94 -18.30 8.99 2.75
N LYS A 95 -17.03 9.33 2.55
CA LYS A 95 -16.59 10.27 1.53
C LYS A 95 -15.16 10.02 1.11
N VAL A 96 -14.83 10.51 -0.07
CA VAL A 96 -13.48 10.66 -0.59
C VAL A 96 -13.03 12.12 -0.48
N ARG A 97 -11.71 12.33 -0.38
CA ARG A 97 -11.00 13.55 -0.02
C ARG A 97 -9.85 13.86 -0.99
N HIS A 98 -9.45 12.91 -1.83
CA HIS A 98 -8.54 13.14 -2.94
C HIS A 98 -8.70 12.08 -4.05
N VAL A 99 -8.22 12.41 -5.25
CA VAL A 99 -8.09 11.43 -6.35
C VAL A 99 -7.14 10.33 -5.90
N GLY A 100 -7.49 9.08 -6.16
CA GLY A 100 -6.67 7.94 -5.77
C GLY A 100 -6.92 7.42 -4.35
N GLU A 101 -7.77 8.07 -3.53
CA GLU A 101 -8.14 7.54 -2.20
C GLU A 101 -8.75 6.15 -2.34
N LEU A 102 -8.36 5.22 -1.47
CA LEU A 102 -8.78 3.83 -1.53
C LEU A 102 -10.25 3.72 -1.10
N ILE A 103 -11.09 3.05 -1.88
CA ILE A 103 -12.53 2.87 -1.58
C ILE A 103 -12.79 1.43 -1.11
N ALA A 104 -12.23 0.46 -1.82
CA ALA A 104 -12.37 -0.96 -1.56
C ALA A 104 -11.08 -1.69 -1.89
N MET A 105 -10.91 -2.90 -1.34
CA MET A 105 -9.82 -3.80 -1.71
C MET A 105 -10.35 -5.18 -2.11
N CYS A 106 -9.72 -5.82 -3.08
CA CYS A 106 -10.00 -7.18 -3.54
C CYS A 106 -8.78 -8.07 -3.29
N VAL A 107 -8.96 -9.26 -2.73
CA VAL A 107 -7.89 -10.22 -2.43
C VAL A 107 -8.11 -11.54 -3.20
N ALA A 108 -7.18 -11.89 -4.10
CA ALA A 108 -7.29 -13.04 -4.98
C ALA A 108 -5.96 -13.83 -5.11
N ASP A 109 -5.99 -14.95 -5.85
CA ASP A 109 -4.83 -15.81 -6.09
C ASP A 109 -3.78 -15.18 -7.00
N THR A 110 -4.18 -14.27 -7.89
CA THR A 110 -3.27 -13.59 -8.81
C THR A 110 -3.59 -12.10 -8.87
N ARG A 111 -2.61 -11.30 -9.28
CA ARG A 111 -2.79 -9.87 -9.52
C ARG A 111 -3.90 -9.56 -10.54
N ALA A 112 -4.11 -10.43 -11.53
CA ALA A 112 -5.11 -10.20 -12.57
C ALA A 112 -6.54 -10.54 -12.12
N GLN A 113 -6.67 -11.46 -11.16
CA GLN A 113 -7.96 -11.82 -10.56
C GLN A 113 -8.38 -10.85 -9.45
N ALA A 114 -7.41 -10.22 -8.79
CA ALA A 114 -7.65 -9.18 -7.78
C ALA A 114 -8.10 -7.88 -8.46
#